data_AF-A0A4S8I9J2-F1
#
_entry.id   AF-A0A4S8I9J2-F1
#
_cell.length_a   1.000
_cell.length_b   1.000
_cell.length_c   1.000
_cell.angle_alpha   90.00
_cell.angle_beta   90.00
_cell.angle_gamma   90.00
#
_symmetry.space_group_name_H-M   'P 1'
#
loop_
_entity.id
_entity.type
_entity.pdbx_description
1 polymer ?
#
loop_
_entity_poly.entity_id
_entity_poly.type
_entity_poly.pdbx_seq_one_letter_code
_entity_poly.pdbx_strand_id
1 'polypeptide(L)'
;MDAFRGRSQTTKGIWLARCADIEPCTIVMDLEGTDGRERGEDDTTFEKQSALFALAVSDIVLINMWCHDIGREQAANKPLLKTVFQVMMRLFSPRKTTLLFVIRDKTKTPLESLEPILREDIQKIWDNVPKPQAHKETPLSEFFNVQVVALSSYEEKEEQFKEQEWLQLEEAVRHDLVPGFGKKLSAILDMCLSGYDMEVIYFDESVRTSKRQELETKLLQLVNPAYQSMLGHIRAKTLNDFKEALDKAIEREGFAVAVHDCTQSFMLKFDKGCEDAAIEQARWDPLKVREKLRRDIDVYVTSVRAAKLSELTTLYEGQLNRALSEPVEALLDAASDDTWPAIRELLQRETKSAIAGFSSALLAFDLDQATVDKMILQQEEYAKSVVESKAKEEAGRVLIRMKDRFSTLFSHDADSMPRVWTGKEDIKAITKTARSASLKLMSVMTVIRLDGKTDKIENSLSLSLMEASDSGGSSRSSQILDPLASSSWEEEANKRNNSMLPPPWAIVAILILGFNEFMTLLRNPLYLVVIFVIFLVGKALWVQLDISGVFCNGALPGLLSLSTRFLPTVMNILKRLADEGQRPAAPEHNRNQELETKSFRNGMRSNSSSDASSNITSSESGIEYSSLPRQ
;
A
#
# COMPACT_ATOMS: atom_id res chain seq x y z
N MET A 1 -30.74 -25.05 -38.79
CA MET A 1 -29.96 -25.41 -40.00
C MET A 1 -28.75 -26.20 -39.54
N ASP A 2 -28.37 -27.27 -40.23
CA ASP A 2 -27.13 -27.99 -39.93
C ASP A 2 -25.90 -27.14 -40.30
N ALA A 3 -25.25 -26.55 -39.28
CA ALA A 3 -24.09 -25.70 -39.45
C ALA A 3 -22.89 -26.43 -40.08
N PHE A 4 -22.78 -27.76 -39.90
CA PHE A 4 -21.67 -28.57 -40.42
C PHE A 4 -21.79 -28.86 -41.92
N ARG A 5 -22.97 -28.60 -42.52
CA ARG A 5 -23.19 -28.68 -43.98
C ARG A 5 -22.92 -27.37 -44.73
N GLY A 6 -22.63 -26.29 -44.02
CA GLY A 6 -22.39 -24.96 -44.60
C GLY A 6 -23.67 -24.26 -45.09
N ARG A 7 -23.50 -23.04 -45.62
CA ARG A 7 -24.62 -22.21 -46.09
C ARG A 7 -25.11 -22.72 -47.45
N SER A 8 -26.34 -23.23 -47.48
CA SER A 8 -27.02 -23.80 -48.65
C SER A 8 -28.51 -23.40 -48.62
N GLN A 9 -29.19 -23.55 -49.76
CA GLN A 9 -30.60 -23.21 -49.93
C GLN A 9 -31.50 -24.22 -49.22
N THR A 10 -32.37 -23.75 -48.32
CA THR A 10 -33.30 -24.59 -47.54
C THR A 10 -34.72 -24.60 -48.12
N THR A 11 -35.37 -23.44 -48.21
CA THR A 11 -36.69 -23.32 -48.83
C THR A 11 -36.54 -23.41 -50.34
N LYS A 12 -37.29 -24.31 -50.98
CA LYS A 12 -37.31 -24.51 -52.43
C LYS A 12 -38.75 -24.54 -52.92
N GLY A 13 -39.10 -23.72 -53.90
CA GLY A 13 -40.46 -23.47 -54.34
C GLY A 13 -41.19 -22.42 -53.50
N ILE A 14 -42.50 -22.61 -53.35
CA ILE A 14 -43.38 -21.79 -52.51
C ILE A 14 -44.14 -22.74 -51.58
N TRP A 15 -44.06 -22.52 -50.28
CA TRP A 15 -44.71 -23.34 -49.25
C TRP A 15 -45.83 -22.55 -48.60
N LEU A 16 -46.94 -23.22 -48.26
CA LEU A 16 -48.12 -22.55 -47.72
C LEU A 16 -48.68 -23.36 -46.55
N ALA A 17 -48.86 -22.69 -45.41
CA ALA A 17 -49.29 -23.30 -44.16
C ALA A 17 -50.36 -22.43 -43.48
N ARG A 18 -51.29 -23.06 -42.77
CA ARG A 18 -52.23 -22.38 -41.88
C ARG A 18 -51.57 -22.20 -40.51
N CYS A 19 -51.63 -21.00 -39.95
CA CYS A 19 -51.23 -20.79 -38.56
C CYS A 19 -52.24 -21.46 -37.61
N ALA A 20 -51.73 -22.20 -36.63
CA ALA A 20 -52.49 -22.53 -35.44
C ALA A 20 -52.69 -21.25 -34.61
N ASP A 21 -53.78 -21.21 -33.83
CA ASP A 21 -54.02 -20.27 -32.73
C ASP A 21 -53.96 -18.75 -33.08
N ILE A 22 -54.10 -18.40 -34.37
CA ILE A 22 -54.27 -17.02 -34.84
C ILE A 22 -55.66 -16.86 -35.48
N GLU A 23 -56.45 -15.94 -34.91
CA GLU A 23 -57.72 -15.46 -35.47
C GLU A 23 -57.59 -14.00 -35.95
N PRO A 24 -58.18 -13.62 -37.10
CA PRO A 24 -58.88 -14.48 -38.07
C PRO A 24 -57.92 -15.47 -38.77
N CYS A 25 -58.49 -16.50 -39.40
CA CYS A 25 -57.77 -17.64 -39.97
C CYS A 25 -56.61 -17.20 -40.89
N THR A 26 -55.40 -17.21 -40.35
CA THR A 26 -54.20 -16.71 -41.02
C THR A 26 -53.47 -17.82 -41.77
N ILE A 27 -53.06 -17.52 -43.00
CA ILE A 27 -52.26 -18.39 -43.86
C ILE A 27 -50.93 -17.69 -44.09
N VAL A 28 -49.83 -18.39 -43.82
CA VAL A 28 -48.46 -17.94 -44.09
C VAL A 28 -47.92 -18.68 -45.30
N MET A 29 -47.20 -17.94 -46.13
CA MET A 29 -46.54 -18.43 -47.33
C MET A 29 -45.04 -18.18 -47.21
N ASP A 30 -44.25 -19.26 -47.15
CA ASP A 30 -42.79 -19.18 -47.19
C ASP A 30 -42.30 -19.28 -48.63
N LEU A 31 -41.32 -18.45 -48.96
CA LEU A 31 -40.85 -18.21 -50.33
C LEU A 31 -39.35 -18.57 -50.38
N GLU A 32 -38.95 -19.29 -51.42
CA GLU A 32 -37.53 -19.51 -51.72
C GLU A 32 -36.78 -18.17 -51.80
N GLY A 33 -35.67 -18.08 -51.07
CA GLY A 33 -34.90 -16.85 -50.91
C GLY A 33 -34.18 -16.42 -52.19
N THR A 34 -34.18 -15.10 -52.41
CA THR A 34 -33.50 -14.39 -53.52
C THR A 34 -31.98 -14.38 -53.38
N ASP A 35 -31.27 -14.12 -54.48
CA ASP A 35 -29.80 -14.10 -54.63
C ASP A 35 -29.18 -15.49 -54.33
N GLY A 36 -29.77 -16.53 -54.95
CA GLY A 36 -29.51 -17.93 -54.68
C GLY A 36 -28.41 -18.53 -55.55
N ARG A 37 -27.20 -18.73 -54.98
CA ARG A 37 -26.05 -19.34 -55.69
C ARG A 37 -26.33 -20.68 -56.38
N GLU A 38 -27.38 -21.41 -55.97
CA GLU A 38 -27.73 -22.73 -56.51
C GLU A 38 -28.48 -22.70 -57.86
N ARG A 39 -28.99 -21.55 -58.34
CA ARG A 39 -29.82 -21.47 -59.57
C ARG A 39 -29.16 -20.79 -60.78
N GLY A 40 -28.13 -19.97 -60.61
CA GLY A 40 -27.42 -19.32 -61.73
C GLY A 40 -28.23 -18.22 -62.44
N GLU A 41 -27.99 -17.99 -63.73
CA GLU A 41 -28.57 -16.84 -64.46
C GLU A 41 -30.11 -16.88 -64.59
N ASP A 42 -30.71 -18.08 -64.57
CA ASP A 42 -32.17 -18.27 -64.60
C ASP A 42 -32.88 -17.82 -63.32
N ASP A 43 -32.16 -17.70 -62.19
CA ASP A 43 -32.72 -17.42 -60.86
C ASP A 43 -33.62 -16.18 -60.87
N THR A 44 -33.15 -15.12 -61.54
CA THR A 44 -33.84 -13.84 -61.63
C THR A 44 -35.19 -13.91 -62.36
N THR A 45 -35.53 -15.01 -63.05
CA THR A 45 -36.87 -15.21 -63.62
C THR A 45 -37.83 -15.78 -62.59
N PHE A 46 -37.37 -16.72 -61.76
CA PHE A 46 -38.15 -17.37 -60.72
C PHE A 46 -38.38 -16.43 -59.52
N GLU A 47 -37.39 -15.65 -59.12
CA GLU A 47 -37.53 -14.58 -58.12
C GLU A 47 -38.64 -13.58 -58.49
N LYS A 48 -38.65 -13.10 -59.75
CA LYS A 48 -39.64 -12.14 -60.24
C LYS A 48 -41.04 -12.74 -60.25
N GLN A 49 -41.18 -14.02 -60.58
CA GLN A 49 -42.46 -14.72 -60.58
C GLN A 49 -42.99 -14.98 -59.17
N SER A 50 -42.14 -15.48 -58.26
CA SER A 50 -42.51 -15.76 -56.87
C SER A 50 -42.82 -14.49 -56.07
N ALA A 51 -42.02 -13.43 -56.21
CA ALA A 51 -42.27 -12.14 -55.57
C ALA A 51 -43.54 -11.45 -56.11
N LEU A 52 -43.80 -11.53 -57.43
CA LEU A 52 -45.04 -11.01 -58.03
C LEU A 52 -46.27 -11.81 -57.56
N PHE A 53 -46.18 -13.14 -57.50
CA PHE A 53 -47.23 -13.99 -56.97
C PHE A 53 -47.55 -13.66 -55.51
N ALA A 54 -46.51 -13.50 -54.68
CA ALA A 54 -46.66 -13.11 -53.27
C ALA A 54 -47.37 -11.77 -53.11
N LEU A 55 -46.98 -10.75 -53.90
CA LEU A 55 -47.56 -9.40 -53.84
C LEU A 55 -48.95 -9.29 -54.47
N ALA A 56 -49.32 -10.19 -55.40
CA ALA A 56 -50.67 -10.24 -55.97
C ALA A 56 -51.69 -10.91 -55.04
N VAL A 57 -51.29 -11.99 -54.34
CA VAL A 57 -52.19 -12.80 -53.51
C VAL A 57 -52.32 -12.26 -52.09
N SER A 58 -51.22 -11.86 -51.46
CA SER A 58 -51.16 -11.59 -50.00
C SER A 58 -51.61 -10.18 -49.61
N ASP A 59 -52.30 -10.05 -48.48
CA ASP A 59 -52.63 -8.77 -47.85
C ASP A 59 -51.45 -8.13 -47.11
N ILE A 60 -50.51 -8.94 -46.64
CA ILE A 60 -49.26 -8.53 -46.00
C ILE A 60 -48.11 -9.32 -46.64
N VAL A 61 -47.02 -8.63 -47.00
CA VAL A 61 -45.78 -9.23 -47.48
C VAL A 61 -44.63 -8.84 -46.55
N LEU A 62 -43.99 -9.85 -45.96
CA LEU A 62 -42.82 -9.69 -45.10
C LEU A 62 -41.57 -9.56 -45.95
N ILE A 63 -40.84 -8.45 -45.81
CA ILE A 63 -39.55 -8.22 -46.48
C ILE A 63 -38.46 -8.31 -45.43
N ASN A 64 -37.89 -9.51 -45.26
CA ASN A 64 -36.85 -9.80 -44.28
C ASN A 64 -35.47 -9.35 -44.81
N MET A 65 -34.82 -8.40 -44.14
CA MET A 65 -33.54 -7.81 -44.56
C MET A 65 -32.54 -7.69 -43.40
N TRP A 66 -31.24 -7.67 -43.65
CA TRP A 66 -30.23 -7.47 -42.60
C TRP A 66 -29.99 -5.97 -42.36
N CYS A 67 -29.75 -5.57 -41.12
CA CYS A 67 -29.49 -4.17 -40.75
C CYS A 67 -28.29 -3.55 -41.50
N HIS A 68 -27.33 -4.38 -41.93
CA HIS A 68 -26.13 -3.93 -42.65
C HIS A 68 -26.30 -3.80 -44.18
N ASP A 69 -27.45 -4.20 -44.73
CA ASP A 69 -27.80 -4.01 -46.15
C ASP A 69 -28.67 -2.77 -46.40
N ILE A 70 -29.16 -2.13 -45.33
CA ILE A 70 -29.86 -0.84 -45.41
C ILE A 70 -28.91 0.19 -46.03
N GLY A 71 -29.37 0.89 -47.06
CA GLY A 71 -28.56 1.84 -47.85
C GLY A 71 -27.68 1.20 -48.93
N ARG A 72 -27.70 -0.13 -49.13
CA ARG A 72 -27.02 -0.79 -50.27
C ARG A 72 -27.97 -0.94 -51.46
N GLU A 73 -27.50 -0.64 -52.65
CA GLU A 73 -28.36 -0.56 -53.85
C GLU A 73 -28.79 -1.94 -54.41
N GLN A 74 -27.94 -2.96 -54.26
CA GLN A 74 -28.23 -4.33 -54.73
C GLN A 74 -28.76 -5.21 -53.59
N ALA A 75 -28.02 -5.31 -52.47
CA ALA A 75 -28.33 -6.21 -51.36
C ALA A 75 -29.68 -5.93 -50.63
N ALA A 76 -30.25 -4.73 -50.79
CA ALA A 76 -31.60 -4.42 -50.30
C ALA A 76 -32.73 -4.82 -51.28
N ASN A 77 -32.46 -5.67 -52.28
CA ASN A 77 -33.42 -6.14 -53.30
C ASN A 77 -34.15 -5.04 -54.10
N LYS A 78 -33.59 -3.82 -54.16
CA LYS A 78 -34.18 -2.68 -54.88
C LYS A 78 -34.51 -2.97 -56.36
N PRO A 79 -33.68 -3.70 -57.14
CA PRO A 79 -34.01 -4.02 -58.54
C PRO A 79 -35.21 -4.95 -58.70
N LEU A 80 -35.37 -5.91 -57.78
CA LEU A 80 -36.51 -6.82 -57.75
C LEU A 80 -37.80 -6.05 -57.39
N LEU A 81 -37.77 -5.24 -56.33
CA LEU A 81 -38.89 -4.37 -55.95
C LEU A 81 -39.31 -3.43 -57.08
N LYS A 82 -38.34 -2.77 -57.75
CA LYS A 82 -38.58 -1.93 -58.93
C LYS A 82 -39.31 -2.69 -60.04
N THR A 83 -38.90 -3.93 -60.30
CA THR A 83 -39.50 -4.78 -61.33
C THR A 83 -40.91 -5.20 -60.96
N VAL A 84 -41.14 -5.64 -59.72
CA VAL A 84 -42.48 -6.09 -59.29
C VAL A 84 -43.47 -4.93 -59.23
N PHE A 85 -43.09 -3.75 -58.74
CA PHE A 85 -43.95 -2.55 -58.80
C PHE A 85 -44.35 -2.21 -60.25
N GLN A 86 -43.42 -2.30 -61.20
CA GLN A 86 -43.70 -2.04 -62.62
C GLN A 86 -44.71 -3.04 -63.22
N VAL A 87 -44.64 -4.31 -62.83
CA VAL A 87 -45.54 -5.35 -63.33
C VAL A 87 -46.90 -5.32 -62.62
N MET A 88 -46.92 -5.06 -61.31
CA MET A 88 -48.14 -4.96 -60.50
C MET A 88 -49.10 -3.90 -61.07
N MET A 89 -48.60 -2.67 -61.33
CA MET A 89 -49.38 -1.57 -61.94
C MET A 89 -49.88 -1.84 -63.38
N ARG A 90 -49.39 -2.91 -64.05
CA ARG A 90 -49.82 -3.29 -65.40
C ARG A 90 -50.87 -4.40 -65.40
N LEU A 91 -50.94 -5.20 -64.34
CA LEU A 91 -51.76 -6.41 -64.26
C LEU A 91 -52.93 -6.30 -63.27
N PHE A 92 -52.82 -5.44 -62.25
CA PHE A 92 -53.77 -5.39 -61.14
C PHE A 92 -54.23 -3.96 -60.83
N SER A 93 -55.50 -3.81 -60.45
CA SER A 93 -56.07 -2.57 -59.91
C SER A 93 -55.52 -2.26 -58.51
N PRO A 94 -55.66 -1.02 -57.99
CA PRO A 94 -55.20 -0.67 -56.65
C PRO A 94 -55.84 -1.54 -55.55
N ARG A 95 -55.03 -2.41 -54.92
CA ARG A 95 -55.31 -3.14 -53.69
C ARG A 95 -54.24 -2.74 -52.68
N LYS A 96 -54.63 -2.32 -51.47
CA LYS A 96 -53.68 -1.94 -50.42
C LYS A 96 -53.02 -3.16 -49.77
N THR A 97 -51.88 -3.58 -50.31
CA THR A 97 -51.02 -4.59 -49.69
C THR A 97 -50.06 -3.93 -48.68
N THR A 98 -49.88 -4.53 -47.50
CA THR A 98 -48.91 -4.04 -46.52
C THR A 98 -47.52 -4.61 -46.80
N LEU A 99 -46.54 -3.75 -47.03
CA LEU A 99 -45.13 -4.09 -47.09
C LEU A 99 -44.53 -3.92 -45.69
N LEU A 100 -44.31 -5.04 -44.99
CA LEU A 100 -43.74 -5.04 -43.65
C LEU A 100 -42.27 -5.43 -43.73
N PHE A 101 -41.39 -4.43 -43.65
CA PHE A 101 -39.94 -4.61 -43.62
C PHE A 101 -39.52 -5.10 -42.24
N VAL A 102 -38.95 -6.30 -42.18
CA VAL A 102 -38.44 -6.92 -40.96
C VAL A 102 -36.91 -6.84 -41.00
N ILE A 103 -36.34 -5.85 -40.33
CA ILE A 103 -34.89 -5.69 -40.22
C ILE A 103 -34.35 -6.63 -39.12
N ARG A 104 -33.39 -7.46 -39.51
CA ARG A 104 -32.70 -8.48 -38.70
C ARG A 104 -31.35 -7.97 -38.23
N ASP A 105 -30.91 -8.49 -37.09
CA ASP A 105 -29.64 -8.19 -36.43
C ASP A 105 -29.42 -6.67 -36.32
N LYS A 106 -30.38 -6.00 -35.67
CA LYS A 106 -30.33 -4.56 -35.36
C LYS A 106 -29.01 -4.23 -34.67
N THR A 107 -28.26 -3.30 -35.26
CA THR A 107 -26.97 -2.83 -34.74
C THR A 107 -27.18 -1.64 -33.79
N LYS A 108 -26.10 -0.97 -33.36
CA LYS A 108 -26.15 0.23 -32.51
C LYS A 108 -26.90 1.44 -33.12
N THR A 109 -27.34 1.37 -34.38
CA THR A 109 -28.12 2.42 -35.02
C THR A 109 -29.60 2.37 -34.57
N PRO A 110 -30.17 3.46 -34.03
CA PRO A 110 -31.58 3.51 -33.62
C PRO A 110 -32.55 3.34 -34.80
N LEU A 111 -33.71 2.71 -34.55
CA LEU A 111 -34.72 2.42 -35.58
C LEU A 111 -35.31 3.71 -36.16
N GLU A 112 -35.44 4.73 -35.32
CA GLU A 112 -35.87 6.09 -35.62
C GLU A 112 -35.00 6.77 -36.70
N SER A 113 -33.76 6.31 -36.89
CA SER A 113 -32.87 6.75 -37.97
C SER A 113 -32.91 5.84 -39.21
N LEU A 114 -33.23 4.56 -39.05
CA LEU A 114 -33.28 3.58 -40.15
C LEU A 114 -34.61 3.59 -40.91
N GLU A 115 -35.74 3.76 -40.20
CA GLU A 115 -37.07 3.77 -40.80
C GLU A 115 -37.25 4.92 -41.83
N PRO A 116 -36.84 6.18 -41.56
CA PRO A 116 -36.95 7.25 -42.57
C PRO A 116 -36.16 6.95 -43.84
N ILE A 117 -34.95 6.39 -43.72
CA ILE A 117 -34.08 6.04 -44.85
C ILE A 117 -34.75 4.97 -45.71
N LEU A 118 -35.29 3.91 -45.09
CA LEU A 118 -36.01 2.86 -45.82
C LEU A 118 -37.27 3.40 -46.51
N ARG A 119 -38.06 4.25 -45.83
CA ARG A 119 -39.25 4.89 -46.43
C ARG A 119 -38.88 5.77 -47.63
N GLU A 120 -37.82 6.56 -47.51
CA GLU A 120 -37.33 7.40 -48.60
C GLU A 120 -36.82 6.57 -49.80
N ASP A 121 -36.10 5.48 -49.55
CA ASP A 121 -35.61 4.57 -50.59
C ASP A 121 -36.76 3.86 -51.33
N ILE A 122 -37.80 3.38 -50.64
CA ILE A 122 -38.96 2.77 -51.32
C ILE A 122 -39.74 3.82 -52.13
N GLN A 123 -39.86 5.06 -51.65
CA GLN A 123 -40.47 6.16 -52.41
C GLN A 123 -39.63 6.52 -53.65
N LYS A 124 -38.30 6.61 -53.53
CA LYS A 124 -37.38 6.79 -54.67
C LYS A 124 -37.53 5.67 -55.69
N ILE A 125 -37.69 4.41 -55.27
CA ILE A 125 -37.94 3.30 -56.19
C ILE A 125 -39.27 3.50 -56.93
N TRP A 126 -40.37 3.79 -56.22
CA TRP A 126 -41.71 4.01 -56.79
C TRP A 126 -41.71 5.08 -57.88
N ASP A 127 -41.05 6.21 -57.65
CA ASP A 127 -41.05 7.32 -58.61
C ASP A 127 -40.09 7.14 -59.78
N ASN A 128 -39.11 6.23 -59.66
CA ASN A 128 -38.24 5.80 -60.75
C ASN A 128 -38.76 4.60 -61.56
N VAL A 129 -39.99 4.11 -61.29
CA VAL A 129 -40.67 3.08 -62.09
C VAL A 129 -41.45 3.72 -63.26
N PRO A 130 -41.39 3.16 -64.49
CA PRO A 130 -42.26 3.60 -65.59
C PRO A 130 -43.74 3.27 -65.34
N LYS A 131 -44.48 4.24 -64.79
CA LYS A 131 -45.92 4.19 -64.49
C LYS A 131 -46.78 4.27 -65.78
N PRO A 132 -47.85 3.47 -65.94
CA PRO A 132 -48.84 3.65 -67.01
C PRO A 132 -49.54 5.01 -66.94
N GLN A 133 -50.11 5.49 -68.06
CA GLN A 133 -50.74 6.82 -68.14
C GLN A 133 -51.86 7.03 -67.09
N ALA A 134 -52.59 5.97 -66.72
CA ALA A 134 -53.64 6.00 -65.70
C ALA A 134 -53.15 6.13 -64.25
N HIS A 135 -51.87 5.85 -63.98
CA HIS A 135 -51.26 5.84 -62.64
C HIS A 135 -50.06 6.79 -62.52
N LYS A 136 -49.90 7.72 -63.47
CA LYS A 136 -48.72 8.59 -63.58
C LYS A 136 -48.48 9.44 -62.32
N GLU A 137 -49.55 9.88 -61.68
CA GLU A 137 -49.54 10.73 -60.49
C GLU A 137 -49.98 9.98 -59.20
N THR A 138 -50.20 8.66 -59.28
CA THR A 138 -50.62 7.84 -58.13
C THR A 138 -49.49 7.75 -57.08
N PRO A 139 -49.75 8.11 -55.81
CA PRO A 139 -48.78 7.96 -54.72
C PRO A 139 -48.65 6.49 -54.29
N LEU A 140 -47.48 6.14 -53.74
CA LEU A 140 -47.20 4.80 -53.22
C LEU A 140 -48.28 4.33 -52.23
N SER A 141 -48.78 5.24 -51.39
CA SER A 141 -49.79 5.00 -50.35
C SER A 141 -51.19 4.63 -50.85
N GLU A 142 -51.44 4.64 -52.16
CA GLU A 142 -52.67 4.14 -52.78
C GLU A 142 -52.61 2.60 -52.96
N PHE A 143 -51.45 2.08 -53.37
CA PHE A 143 -51.19 0.64 -53.56
C PHE A 143 -50.58 -0.05 -52.34
N PHE A 144 -49.74 0.63 -51.55
CA PHE A 144 -48.93 -0.01 -50.52
C PHE A 144 -48.95 0.74 -49.18
N ASN A 145 -49.13 -0.02 -48.10
CA ASN A 145 -48.89 0.45 -46.74
C ASN A 145 -47.50 0.00 -46.29
N VAL A 146 -46.56 0.92 -46.05
CA VAL A 146 -45.20 0.58 -45.62
C VAL A 146 -45.10 0.62 -44.09
N GLN A 147 -44.69 -0.49 -43.50
CA GLN A 147 -44.37 -0.63 -42.08
C GLN A 147 -42.94 -1.16 -41.94
N VAL A 148 -42.25 -0.76 -40.86
CA VAL A 148 -40.89 -1.20 -40.55
C VAL A 148 -40.87 -1.70 -39.11
N VAL A 149 -40.32 -2.88 -38.89
CA VAL A 149 -40.12 -3.49 -37.57
C VAL A 149 -38.70 -4.02 -37.51
N ALA A 150 -37.96 -3.70 -36.46
CA ALA A 150 -36.68 -4.34 -36.16
C ALA A 150 -36.90 -5.52 -35.21
N LEU A 151 -36.22 -6.63 -35.48
CA LEU A 151 -36.01 -7.69 -34.51
C LEU A 151 -34.65 -7.47 -33.84
N SER A 152 -34.66 -7.43 -32.51
CA SER A 152 -33.46 -7.25 -31.69
C SER A 152 -32.38 -8.27 -32.02
N SER A 153 -31.13 -7.79 -32.08
CA SER A 153 -29.98 -8.69 -32.01
C SER A 153 -29.88 -9.25 -30.58
N TYR A 154 -29.35 -10.47 -30.45
CA TYR A 154 -28.92 -11.04 -29.17
C TYR A 154 -27.93 -10.13 -28.40
N GLU A 155 -27.29 -9.20 -29.11
CA GLU A 155 -26.36 -8.20 -28.57
C GLU A 155 -27.05 -7.08 -27.76
N GLU A 156 -28.34 -6.78 -27.99
CA GLU A 156 -29.05 -5.78 -27.18
C GLU A 156 -29.21 -6.23 -25.71
N LYS A 157 -29.09 -7.53 -25.43
CA LYS A 157 -29.12 -8.07 -24.08
C LYS A 157 -27.85 -7.81 -23.26
N GLU A 158 -26.73 -7.51 -23.91
CA GLU A 158 -25.54 -7.02 -23.21
C GLU A 158 -25.74 -5.57 -22.71
N GLU A 159 -26.50 -4.76 -23.43
CA GLU A 159 -26.87 -3.40 -22.99
C GLU A 159 -27.98 -3.46 -21.92
N GLN A 160 -28.94 -4.38 -22.02
CA GLN A 160 -29.94 -4.60 -20.96
C GLN A 160 -29.31 -5.13 -19.66
N PHE A 161 -28.27 -5.97 -19.73
CA PHE A 161 -27.49 -6.37 -18.54
C PHE A 161 -26.82 -5.17 -17.84
N LYS A 162 -26.59 -4.06 -18.56
CA LYS A 162 -26.02 -2.80 -18.01
C LYS A 162 -27.10 -1.88 -17.43
N GLU A 163 -28.37 -2.31 -17.33
CA GLU A 163 -29.37 -1.57 -16.56
C GLU A 163 -29.06 -1.57 -15.04
N GLN A 164 -29.84 -0.78 -14.29
CA GLN A 164 -29.39 -0.12 -13.06
C GLN A 164 -28.85 -1.03 -11.95
N GLU A 165 -29.27 -2.30 -11.88
CA GLU A 165 -28.88 -3.21 -10.79
C GLU A 165 -27.42 -3.67 -10.89
N TRP A 166 -26.91 -3.98 -12.10
CA TRP A 166 -25.49 -4.32 -12.27
C TRP A 166 -24.59 -3.11 -11.97
N LEU A 167 -24.93 -1.93 -12.50
CA LEU A 167 -24.14 -0.70 -12.27
C LEU A 167 -24.08 -0.33 -10.78
N GLN A 168 -25.18 -0.48 -10.03
CA GLN A 168 -25.20 -0.28 -8.59
C GLN A 168 -24.34 -1.31 -7.84
N LEU A 169 -24.33 -2.57 -8.29
CA LEU A 169 -23.52 -3.63 -7.68
C LEU A 169 -22.03 -3.44 -7.98
N GLU A 170 -21.66 -3.07 -9.21
CA GLU A 170 -20.28 -2.78 -9.62
C GLU A 170 -19.71 -1.58 -8.86
N GLU A 171 -20.45 -0.47 -8.78
CA GLU A 171 -20.00 0.72 -8.06
C GLU A 171 -19.93 0.48 -6.54
N ALA A 172 -20.88 -0.28 -5.95
CA ALA A 172 -20.77 -0.66 -4.54
C ALA A 172 -19.49 -1.47 -4.25
N VAL A 173 -19.15 -2.43 -5.13
CA VAL A 173 -17.93 -3.27 -5.05
C VAL A 173 -16.64 -2.51 -5.41
N ARG A 174 -16.73 -1.32 -6.00
CA ARG A 174 -15.59 -0.40 -6.17
C ARG A 174 -15.21 0.31 -4.87
N HIS A 175 -16.15 0.47 -3.93
CA HIS A 175 -15.90 1.19 -2.66
C HIS A 175 -15.71 0.27 -1.44
N ASP A 176 -16.56 -0.75 -1.25
CA ASP A 176 -16.50 -1.64 -0.08
C ASP A 176 -17.07 -3.04 -0.36
N LEU A 177 -16.99 -3.92 0.63
CA LEU A 177 -17.57 -5.26 0.65
C LEU A 177 -19.10 -5.23 0.55
N VAL A 178 -19.65 -5.92 -0.45
CA VAL A 178 -21.09 -6.14 -0.57
C VAL A 178 -21.48 -7.52 -0.02
N PRO A 179 -22.22 -7.62 1.10
CA PRO A 179 -22.71 -8.90 1.61
C PRO A 179 -23.69 -9.56 0.63
N GLY A 180 -23.57 -10.87 0.46
CA GLY A 180 -24.34 -11.65 -0.51
C GLY A 180 -24.01 -11.33 -1.97
N PHE A 181 -22.81 -10.82 -2.26
CA PHE A 181 -22.38 -10.45 -3.63
C PHE A 181 -22.61 -11.60 -4.61
N GLY A 182 -22.14 -12.81 -4.28
CA GLY A 182 -22.25 -13.97 -5.14
C GLY A 182 -23.70 -14.33 -5.48
N LYS A 183 -24.61 -14.24 -4.50
CA LYS A 183 -26.05 -14.51 -4.67
C LYS A 183 -26.78 -13.44 -5.49
N LYS A 184 -26.52 -12.17 -5.21
CA LYS A 184 -27.08 -11.04 -5.99
C LYS A 184 -26.67 -11.15 -7.45
N LEU A 185 -25.39 -11.41 -7.68
CA LEU A 185 -24.82 -11.55 -9.01
C LEU A 185 -25.32 -12.80 -9.75
N SER A 186 -25.43 -13.93 -9.06
CA SER A 186 -26.02 -15.15 -9.64
C SER A 186 -27.48 -14.90 -10.06
N ALA A 187 -28.27 -14.18 -9.25
CA ALA A 187 -29.65 -13.83 -9.60
C ALA A 187 -29.76 -12.89 -10.82
N ILE A 188 -28.86 -11.90 -10.96
CA ILE A 188 -28.80 -11.02 -12.15
C ILE A 188 -28.41 -11.84 -13.40
N LEU A 189 -27.43 -12.74 -13.28
CA LEU A 189 -27.02 -13.65 -14.36
C LEU A 189 -28.16 -14.59 -14.77
N ASP A 190 -28.86 -15.21 -13.82
CA ASP A 190 -30.00 -16.08 -14.10
C ASP A 190 -31.19 -15.33 -14.71
N MET A 191 -31.44 -14.08 -14.31
CA MET A 191 -32.48 -13.23 -14.92
C MET A 191 -32.18 -12.99 -16.41
N CYS A 192 -30.93 -12.65 -16.75
CA CYS A 192 -30.55 -12.41 -18.15
C CYS A 192 -30.44 -13.71 -18.97
N LEU A 193 -30.01 -14.82 -18.38
CA LEU A 193 -29.95 -16.12 -19.05
C LEU A 193 -31.35 -16.72 -19.27
N SER A 194 -32.25 -16.64 -18.29
CA SER A 194 -33.65 -17.08 -18.46
C SER A 194 -34.43 -16.18 -19.43
N GLY A 195 -34.18 -14.87 -19.42
CA GLY A 195 -34.68 -13.94 -20.42
C GLY A 195 -34.14 -14.22 -21.84
N TYR A 196 -32.96 -14.81 -21.98
CA TYR A 196 -32.48 -15.35 -23.26
C TYR A 196 -33.22 -16.65 -23.62
N ASP A 197 -33.22 -17.64 -22.71
CA ASP A 197 -33.78 -18.98 -22.92
C ASP A 197 -35.28 -18.96 -23.28
N MET A 198 -36.05 -17.99 -22.76
CA MET A 198 -37.49 -17.81 -23.06
C MET A 198 -37.80 -17.33 -24.49
N GLU A 199 -36.94 -16.52 -25.11
CA GLU A 199 -37.17 -16.03 -26.48
C GLU A 199 -36.71 -17.05 -27.53
N VAL A 200 -35.64 -17.79 -27.24
CA VAL A 200 -35.02 -18.70 -28.21
C VAL A 200 -35.67 -20.09 -28.27
N ILE A 201 -36.82 -20.29 -27.62
CA ILE A 201 -37.59 -21.55 -27.60
C ILE A 201 -37.88 -22.05 -29.03
N TYR A 202 -38.14 -21.14 -29.97
CA TYR A 202 -38.49 -21.46 -31.36
C TYR A 202 -37.29 -21.67 -32.31
N PHE A 203 -36.05 -21.61 -31.79
CA PHE A 203 -34.83 -21.73 -32.58
C PHE A 203 -34.22 -23.14 -32.50
N ASP A 204 -33.39 -23.46 -33.48
CA ASP A 204 -32.60 -24.69 -33.56
C ASP A 204 -31.77 -24.93 -32.29
N GLU A 205 -31.88 -26.14 -31.72
CA GLU A 205 -31.26 -26.46 -30.43
C GLU A 205 -29.74 -26.27 -30.44
N SER A 206 -29.07 -26.58 -31.55
CA SER A 206 -27.61 -26.41 -31.67
C SER A 206 -27.20 -24.92 -31.65
N VAL A 207 -28.04 -24.07 -32.24
CA VAL A 207 -27.79 -22.63 -32.36
C VAL A 207 -28.06 -21.94 -31.03
N ARG A 208 -29.18 -22.24 -30.35
CA ARG A 208 -29.49 -21.65 -29.03
C ARG A 208 -28.43 -22.02 -27.99
N THR A 209 -27.96 -23.27 -27.94
CA THR A 209 -26.94 -23.68 -26.96
C THR A 209 -25.59 -23.02 -27.23
N SER A 210 -25.18 -22.92 -28.50
CA SER A 210 -23.94 -22.24 -28.88
C SER A 210 -23.98 -20.74 -28.55
N LYS A 211 -25.08 -20.05 -28.85
CA LYS A 211 -25.22 -18.61 -28.57
C LYS A 211 -25.44 -18.30 -27.09
N ARG A 212 -26.08 -19.19 -26.33
CA ARG A 212 -26.15 -19.12 -24.86
C ARG A 212 -24.76 -19.17 -24.23
N GLN A 213 -23.91 -20.12 -24.65
CA GLN A 213 -22.52 -20.22 -24.16
C GLN A 213 -21.67 -18.99 -24.52
N GLU A 214 -21.90 -18.38 -25.69
CA GLU A 214 -21.24 -17.13 -26.07
C GLU A 214 -21.67 -15.96 -25.18
N LEU A 215 -22.96 -15.82 -24.89
CA LEU A 215 -23.51 -14.82 -23.96
C LEU A 215 -22.97 -15.03 -22.54
N GLU A 216 -23.05 -16.24 -22.02
CA GLU A 216 -22.54 -16.64 -20.70
C GLU A 216 -21.04 -16.31 -20.56
N THR A 217 -20.24 -16.60 -21.60
CA THR A 217 -18.81 -16.25 -21.63
C THR A 217 -18.57 -14.73 -21.60
N LYS A 218 -19.35 -13.94 -22.34
CA LYS A 218 -19.25 -12.47 -22.35
C LYS A 218 -19.63 -11.86 -21.00
N LEU A 219 -20.73 -12.32 -20.40
CA LEU A 219 -21.18 -11.88 -19.07
C LEU A 219 -20.12 -12.19 -18.01
N LEU A 220 -19.57 -13.40 -17.99
CA LEU A 220 -18.51 -13.77 -17.04
C LEU A 220 -17.22 -12.96 -17.26
N GLN A 221 -16.89 -12.54 -18.49
CA GLN A 221 -15.76 -11.64 -18.75
C GLN A 221 -16.01 -10.22 -18.21
N LEU A 222 -17.22 -9.68 -18.39
CA LEU A 222 -17.62 -8.36 -17.88
C LEU A 222 -17.63 -8.31 -16.35
N VAL A 223 -18.06 -9.41 -15.71
CA VAL A 223 -18.27 -9.50 -14.25
C VAL A 223 -16.99 -9.81 -13.46
N ASN A 224 -16.03 -10.55 -14.05
CA ASN A 224 -14.80 -10.98 -13.39
C ASN A 224 -14.00 -9.84 -12.71
N PRO A 225 -13.82 -8.63 -13.30
CA PRO A 225 -13.14 -7.52 -12.63
C PRO A 225 -13.75 -7.13 -11.27
N ALA A 226 -15.08 -7.12 -11.15
CA ALA A 226 -15.76 -6.82 -9.88
C ALA A 226 -15.53 -7.93 -8.85
N TYR A 227 -15.59 -9.20 -9.28
CA TYR A 227 -15.26 -10.34 -8.40
C TYR A 227 -13.80 -10.30 -7.90
N GLN A 228 -12.84 -9.94 -8.75
CA GLN A 228 -11.45 -9.74 -8.32
C GLN A 228 -11.31 -8.56 -7.34
N SER A 229 -12.10 -7.48 -7.51
CA SER A 229 -12.17 -6.38 -6.55
C SER A 229 -12.71 -6.87 -5.21
N MET A 230 -13.86 -7.56 -5.20
CA MET A 230 -14.48 -8.13 -3.99
C MET A 230 -13.51 -9.06 -3.23
N LEU A 231 -12.83 -9.99 -3.91
CA LEU A 231 -11.77 -10.82 -3.31
C LEU A 231 -10.59 -9.98 -2.78
N GLY A 232 -10.28 -8.86 -3.45
CA GLY A 232 -9.31 -7.86 -3.00
C GLY A 232 -9.70 -7.21 -1.67
N HIS A 233 -10.94 -6.73 -1.55
CA HIS A 233 -11.48 -6.16 -0.32
C HIS A 233 -11.57 -7.21 0.81
N ILE A 234 -11.99 -8.44 0.51
CA ILE A 234 -12.03 -9.55 1.50
C ILE A 234 -10.62 -9.81 2.03
N ARG A 235 -9.60 -9.89 1.15
CA ARG A 235 -8.21 -10.09 1.56
C ARG A 235 -7.71 -8.91 2.40
N ALA A 236 -7.95 -7.67 1.97
CA ALA A 236 -7.49 -6.47 2.67
C ALA A 236 -8.07 -6.33 4.08
N LYS A 237 -9.39 -6.56 4.22
CA LYS A 237 -10.07 -6.53 5.52
C LYS A 237 -9.60 -7.66 6.42
N THR A 238 -9.59 -8.91 5.92
CA THR A 238 -9.14 -10.07 6.72
C THR A 238 -7.71 -9.89 7.22
N LEU A 239 -6.82 -9.33 6.40
CA LEU A 239 -5.43 -9.05 6.78
C LEU A 239 -5.31 -7.93 7.83
N ASN A 240 -6.17 -6.90 7.78
CA ASN A 240 -6.15 -5.83 8.79
C ASN A 240 -6.77 -6.28 10.12
N ASP A 241 -7.92 -6.95 10.07
CA ASP A 241 -8.55 -7.57 11.24
C ASP A 241 -7.61 -8.60 11.91
N PHE A 242 -6.80 -9.32 11.11
CA PHE A 242 -5.78 -10.25 11.60
C PHE A 242 -4.65 -9.55 12.38
N LYS A 243 -4.10 -8.44 11.87
CA LYS A 243 -3.07 -7.64 12.59
C LYS A 243 -3.59 -7.20 13.96
N GLU A 244 -4.76 -6.57 13.94
CA GLU A 244 -5.43 -6.07 15.14
C GLU A 244 -5.79 -7.15 16.16
N ALA A 245 -6.00 -8.40 15.72
CA ALA A 245 -6.25 -9.53 16.60
C ALA A 245 -4.96 -10.15 17.11
N LEU A 246 -3.93 -10.26 16.26
CA LEU A 246 -2.65 -10.86 16.61
C LEU A 246 -1.94 -10.07 17.72
N ASP A 247 -1.87 -8.74 17.60
CA ASP A 247 -1.27 -7.88 18.63
C ASP A 247 -1.94 -8.11 20.01
N LYS A 248 -3.28 -8.22 20.04
CA LYS A 248 -4.09 -8.46 21.24
C LYS A 248 -4.03 -9.90 21.78
N ALA A 249 -3.57 -10.86 20.96
CA ALA A 249 -3.43 -12.27 21.32
C ALA A 249 -2.02 -12.61 21.84
N ILE A 250 -0.99 -11.97 21.27
CA ILE A 250 0.41 -12.11 21.72
C ILE A 250 0.55 -11.75 23.22
N GLU A 251 -0.18 -10.73 23.70
CA GLU A 251 -0.21 -10.32 25.11
C GLU A 251 -0.84 -11.35 26.07
N ARG A 252 -1.56 -12.36 25.55
CA ARG A 252 -2.37 -13.30 26.35
C ARG A 252 -1.83 -14.71 26.38
N GLU A 253 -1.50 -15.24 25.21
CA GLU A 253 -1.36 -16.68 24.97
C GLU A 253 0.04 -17.08 24.46
N GLY A 254 0.93 -16.09 24.27
CA GLY A 254 2.29 -16.30 23.76
C GLY A 254 2.37 -16.32 22.24
N PHE A 255 3.54 -15.97 21.69
CA PHE A 255 3.67 -15.63 20.27
C PHE A 255 3.31 -16.79 19.32
N ALA A 256 3.88 -17.98 19.52
CA ALA A 256 3.65 -19.13 18.65
C ALA A 256 2.16 -19.56 18.60
N VAL A 257 1.52 -19.68 19.76
CA VAL A 257 0.10 -20.07 19.89
C VAL A 257 -0.80 -19.00 19.27
N ALA A 258 -0.59 -17.73 19.63
CA ALA A 258 -1.36 -16.61 19.09
C ALA A 258 -1.25 -16.51 17.56
N VAL A 259 -0.05 -16.72 16.99
CA VAL A 259 0.17 -16.78 15.53
C VAL A 259 -0.59 -17.94 14.91
N HIS A 260 -0.49 -19.14 15.46
CA HIS A 260 -1.13 -20.34 14.92
C HIS A 260 -2.66 -20.20 14.91
N ASP A 261 -3.26 -19.87 16.06
CA ASP A 261 -4.72 -19.86 16.22
C ASP A 261 -5.37 -18.67 15.53
N CYS A 262 -4.74 -17.49 15.53
CA CYS A 262 -5.18 -16.39 14.67
C CYS A 262 -5.07 -16.77 13.19
N THR A 263 -3.99 -17.41 12.74
CA THR A 263 -3.85 -17.78 11.32
C THR A 263 -4.93 -18.77 10.90
N GLN A 264 -5.20 -19.82 11.69
CA GLN A 264 -6.31 -20.73 11.39
C GLN A 264 -7.67 -20.01 11.40
N SER A 265 -7.95 -19.19 12.42
CA SER A 265 -9.21 -18.46 12.56
C SER A 265 -9.46 -17.49 11.40
N PHE A 266 -8.45 -16.74 10.97
CA PHE A 266 -8.59 -15.75 9.89
C PHE A 266 -8.55 -16.37 8.50
N MET A 267 -7.83 -17.47 8.27
CA MET A 267 -7.98 -18.24 7.03
C MET A 267 -9.40 -18.82 6.90
N LEU A 268 -9.98 -19.32 7.99
CA LEU A 268 -11.37 -19.83 8.00
C LEU A 268 -12.43 -18.71 7.84
N LYS A 269 -12.13 -17.48 8.28
CA LYS A 269 -12.95 -16.29 7.94
C LYS A 269 -12.83 -15.91 6.46
N PHE A 270 -11.62 -15.97 5.88
CA PHE A 270 -11.39 -15.71 4.46
C PHE A 270 -12.13 -16.72 3.59
N ASP A 271 -12.00 -18.01 3.88
CA ASP A 271 -12.63 -19.08 3.11
C ASP A 271 -14.17 -18.92 3.10
N LYS A 272 -14.78 -18.57 4.26
CA LYS A 272 -16.21 -18.19 4.34
C LYS A 272 -16.58 -16.90 3.58
N GLY A 273 -15.67 -15.93 3.51
CA GLY A 273 -15.83 -14.73 2.69
C GLY A 273 -15.85 -15.05 1.19
N CYS A 274 -15.03 -16.01 0.76
CA CYS A 274 -15.04 -16.53 -0.61
C CYS A 274 -16.32 -17.32 -0.91
N GLU A 275 -16.90 -18.06 0.06
CA GLU A 275 -18.19 -18.74 -0.10
C GLU A 275 -19.35 -17.75 -0.36
N ASP A 276 -19.40 -16.60 0.31
CA ASP A 276 -20.43 -15.55 0.08
C ASP A 276 -20.23 -14.76 -1.23
N ALA A 277 -19.00 -14.77 -1.75
CA ALA A 277 -18.65 -14.17 -3.04
C ALA A 277 -18.74 -15.15 -4.24
N ALA A 278 -18.99 -16.44 -3.99
CA ALA A 278 -19.06 -17.48 -5.04
C ALA A 278 -20.33 -17.34 -5.90
N ILE A 279 -20.20 -17.63 -7.19
CA ILE A 279 -21.23 -17.42 -8.21
C ILE A 279 -21.60 -18.76 -8.83
N GLU A 280 -22.89 -19.09 -8.90
CA GLU A 280 -23.34 -20.45 -9.23
C GLU A 280 -23.01 -20.82 -10.69
N GLN A 281 -23.00 -19.84 -11.60
CA GLN A 281 -22.63 -19.99 -13.00
C GLN A 281 -21.10 -20.07 -13.23
N ALA A 282 -20.26 -19.76 -12.24
CA ALA A 282 -18.82 -19.57 -12.43
C ALA A 282 -17.95 -20.30 -11.40
N ARG A 283 -17.30 -21.39 -11.83
CA ARG A 283 -16.28 -22.11 -11.04
C ARG A 283 -14.93 -21.38 -11.00
N TRP A 284 -14.94 -20.14 -10.52
CA TRP A 284 -13.73 -19.35 -10.32
C TRP A 284 -12.95 -19.82 -9.09
N ASP A 285 -11.63 -19.93 -9.23
CA ASP A 285 -10.73 -20.50 -8.23
C ASP A 285 -10.21 -19.43 -7.24
N PRO A 286 -10.60 -19.45 -5.95
CA PRO A 286 -10.10 -18.52 -4.95
C PRO A 286 -8.69 -18.87 -4.44
N LEU A 287 -8.14 -20.06 -4.73
CA LEU A 287 -6.87 -20.53 -4.16
C LEU A 287 -5.71 -19.58 -4.44
N LYS A 288 -5.69 -18.92 -5.61
CA LYS A 288 -4.66 -17.92 -5.96
C LYS A 288 -4.67 -16.69 -5.04
N VAL A 289 -5.85 -16.27 -4.57
CA VAL A 289 -6.00 -15.15 -3.62
C VAL A 289 -5.78 -15.63 -2.19
N ARG A 290 -6.23 -16.84 -1.86
CA ARG A 290 -6.00 -17.52 -0.57
C ARG A 290 -4.51 -17.69 -0.27
N GLU A 291 -3.75 -18.25 -1.20
CA GLU A 291 -2.30 -18.40 -1.06
C GLU A 291 -1.56 -17.06 -1.22
N LYS A 292 -2.23 -15.98 -1.67
CA LYS A 292 -1.70 -14.61 -1.50
C LYS A 292 -1.92 -14.10 -0.08
N LEU A 293 -3.13 -14.26 0.49
CA LEU A 293 -3.40 -13.89 1.89
C LEU A 293 -2.43 -14.59 2.84
N ARG A 294 -2.20 -15.90 2.63
CA ARG A 294 -1.25 -16.67 3.43
C ARG A 294 0.15 -16.05 3.43
N ARG A 295 0.70 -15.71 2.25
CA ARG A 295 2.01 -15.04 2.14
C ARG A 295 2.01 -13.62 2.72
N ASP A 296 0.92 -12.86 2.52
CA ASP A 296 0.75 -11.53 3.10
C ASP A 296 0.74 -11.63 4.66
N ILE A 297 0.19 -12.71 5.24
CA ILE A 297 0.24 -13.06 6.68
C ILE A 297 1.66 -13.48 7.09
N ASP A 298 2.28 -14.46 6.41
CA ASP A 298 3.59 -15.00 6.78
C ASP A 298 4.69 -13.90 6.80
N VAL A 299 4.62 -12.94 5.86
CA VAL A 299 5.49 -11.76 5.82
C VAL A 299 5.26 -10.82 6.99
N TYR A 300 4.00 -10.60 7.41
CA TYR A 300 3.71 -9.79 8.60
C TYR A 300 4.13 -10.52 9.89
N VAL A 301 3.84 -11.81 10.03
CA VAL A 301 4.25 -12.64 11.18
C VAL A 301 5.76 -12.67 11.35
N THR A 302 6.54 -12.80 10.26
CA THR A 302 8.01 -12.73 10.32
C THR A 302 8.52 -11.34 10.71
N SER A 303 7.85 -10.26 10.27
CA SER A 303 8.15 -8.89 10.70
C SER A 303 7.87 -8.66 12.19
N VAL A 304 6.71 -9.08 12.71
CA VAL A 304 6.36 -8.96 14.14
C VAL A 304 7.28 -9.83 15.00
N ARG A 305 7.61 -11.06 14.54
CA ARG A 305 8.60 -11.92 15.22
C ARG A 305 9.94 -11.20 15.36
N ALA A 306 10.47 -10.60 14.30
CA ALA A 306 11.73 -9.88 14.33
C ALA A 306 11.68 -8.66 15.28
N ALA A 307 10.59 -7.89 15.27
CA ALA A 307 10.39 -6.77 16.18
C ALA A 307 10.36 -7.20 17.65
N LYS A 308 9.57 -8.24 17.99
CA LYS A 308 9.44 -8.75 19.36
C LYS A 308 10.71 -9.43 19.88
N LEU A 309 11.51 -10.06 19.00
CA LEU A 309 12.83 -10.58 19.37
C LEU A 309 13.85 -9.46 19.62
N SER A 310 13.77 -8.33 18.92
CA SER A 310 14.60 -7.15 19.18
C SER A 310 14.23 -6.48 20.52
N GLU A 311 12.93 -6.37 20.82
CA GLU A 311 12.41 -5.90 22.11
C GLU A 311 12.87 -6.81 23.27
N LEU A 312 12.80 -8.13 23.09
CA LEU A 312 13.30 -9.10 24.07
C LEU A 312 14.82 -9.01 24.25
N THR A 313 15.57 -8.87 23.16
CA THR A 313 17.04 -8.75 23.17
C THR A 313 17.47 -7.52 23.98
N THR A 314 16.89 -6.35 23.67
CA THR A 314 17.21 -5.08 24.35
C THR A 314 16.74 -5.04 25.81
N LEU A 315 15.67 -5.78 26.16
CA LEU A 315 15.26 -5.97 27.56
C LEU A 315 16.32 -6.72 28.38
N TYR A 316 16.85 -7.84 27.87
CA TYR A 316 17.87 -8.64 28.55
C TYR A 316 19.25 -7.96 28.53
N GLU A 317 19.62 -7.27 27.45
CA GLU A 317 20.79 -6.37 27.42
C GLU A 317 20.68 -5.28 28.49
N GLY A 318 19.52 -4.63 28.61
CA GLY A 318 19.24 -3.62 29.62
C GLY A 318 19.16 -4.17 31.06
N GLN A 319 18.93 -5.48 31.24
CA GLN A 319 19.07 -6.16 32.53
C GLN A 319 20.54 -6.46 32.85
N LEU A 320 21.28 -7.04 31.90
CA LEU A 320 22.71 -7.34 32.03
C LEU A 320 23.54 -6.09 32.30
N ASN A 321 23.29 -4.99 31.58
CA ASN A 321 23.99 -3.73 31.77
C ASN A 321 23.82 -3.19 33.20
N ARG A 322 22.60 -3.23 33.76
CA ARG A 322 22.35 -2.83 35.16
C ARG A 322 22.99 -3.80 36.17
N ALA A 323 22.86 -5.10 35.95
CA ALA A 323 23.40 -6.13 36.86
C ALA A 323 24.94 -6.17 36.89
N LEU A 324 25.60 -5.75 35.80
CA LEU A 324 27.07 -5.77 35.68
C LEU A 324 27.72 -4.41 35.97
N SER A 325 27.11 -3.27 35.57
CA SER A 325 27.81 -1.97 35.63
C SER A 325 28.12 -1.49 37.05
N GLU A 326 27.11 -1.36 37.92
CA GLU A 326 27.31 -0.86 39.29
C GLU A 326 28.26 -1.75 40.11
N PRO A 327 28.16 -3.10 40.10
CA PRO A 327 29.07 -3.94 40.88
C PRO A 327 30.47 -4.03 40.28
N VAL A 328 30.65 -3.90 38.96
CA VAL A 328 31.99 -3.83 38.33
C VAL A 328 32.69 -2.52 38.69
N GLU A 329 32.00 -1.38 38.69
CA GLU A 329 32.56 -0.11 39.17
C GLU A 329 32.99 -0.21 40.64
N ALA A 330 32.13 -0.74 41.52
CA ALA A 330 32.46 -0.93 42.93
C ALA A 330 33.63 -1.90 43.18
N LEU A 331 33.76 -2.98 42.39
CA LEU A 331 34.88 -3.91 42.47
C LEU A 331 36.19 -3.27 41.98
N LEU A 332 36.16 -2.51 40.89
CA LEU A 332 37.33 -1.78 40.37
C LEU A 332 37.82 -0.70 41.36
N ASP A 333 36.92 -0.05 42.10
CA ASP A 333 37.28 0.91 43.15
C ASP A 333 37.82 0.25 44.43
N ALA A 334 37.36 -0.96 44.77
CA ALA A 334 37.93 -1.72 45.88
C ALA A 334 39.42 -2.03 45.63
N ALA A 335 39.79 -2.42 44.41
CA ALA A 335 41.17 -2.73 43.98
C ALA A 335 41.90 -3.74 44.89
N SER A 336 41.18 -4.80 45.25
CA SER A 336 41.73 -6.00 45.91
C SER A 336 42.44 -6.93 44.91
N ASP A 337 43.24 -7.87 45.40
CA ASP A 337 43.81 -8.97 44.60
C ASP A 337 42.71 -9.76 43.86
N ASP A 338 41.59 -9.98 44.53
CA ASP A 338 40.46 -10.75 44.02
C ASP A 338 39.49 -9.95 43.12
N THR A 339 39.82 -8.70 42.76
CA THR A 339 38.96 -7.85 41.91
C THR A 339 38.58 -8.53 40.59
N TRP A 340 39.57 -9.02 39.84
CA TRP A 340 39.32 -9.69 38.56
C TRP A 340 38.69 -11.09 38.71
N PRO A 341 39.09 -11.94 39.69
CA PRO A 341 38.32 -13.12 40.09
C PRO A 341 36.82 -12.83 40.35
N ALA A 342 36.50 -11.86 41.21
CA ALA A 342 35.13 -11.50 41.55
C ALA A 342 34.33 -11.00 40.34
N ILE A 343 34.93 -10.17 39.48
CA ILE A 343 34.32 -9.73 38.22
C ILE A 343 34.01 -10.92 37.30
N ARG A 344 34.87 -11.96 37.23
CA ARG A 344 34.60 -13.17 36.43
C ARG A 344 33.47 -14.03 37.02
N GLU A 345 33.40 -14.19 38.34
CA GLU A 345 32.30 -14.92 38.98
C GLU A 345 30.97 -14.20 38.84
N LEU A 346 30.96 -12.87 39.03
CA LEU A 346 29.80 -12.01 38.76
C LEU A 346 29.34 -12.15 37.31
N LEU A 347 30.23 -11.95 36.34
CA LEU A 347 29.93 -12.08 34.92
C LEU A 347 29.34 -13.45 34.61
N GLN A 348 29.95 -14.54 35.07
CA GLN A 348 29.40 -15.88 34.86
C GLN A 348 28.03 -16.08 35.51
N ARG A 349 27.79 -15.53 36.71
CA ARG A 349 26.51 -15.70 37.42
C ARG A 349 25.38 -14.94 36.72
N GLU A 350 25.58 -13.65 36.44
CA GLU A 350 24.55 -12.82 35.81
C GLU A 350 24.31 -13.22 34.35
N THR A 351 25.36 -13.57 33.59
CA THR A 351 25.20 -14.07 32.22
C THR A 351 24.45 -15.41 32.18
N LYS A 352 24.74 -16.37 33.07
CA LYS A 352 23.97 -17.63 33.15
C LYS A 352 22.51 -17.40 33.56
N SER A 353 22.27 -16.47 34.49
CA SER A 353 20.92 -16.07 34.92
C SER A 353 20.11 -15.45 33.77
N ALA A 354 20.70 -14.48 33.08
CA ALA A 354 20.09 -13.81 31.92
C ALA A 354 19.83 -14.79 30.77
N ILE A 355 20.80 -15.66 30.43
CA ILE A 355 20.63 -16.67 29.37
C ILE A 355 19.51 -17.66 29.74
N ALA A 356 19.43 -18.14 30.98
CA ALA A 356 18.36 -19.06 31.38
C ALA A 356 16.96 -18.42 31.20
N GLY A 357 16.80 -17.15 31.59
CA GLY A 357 15.56 -16.40 31.36
C GLY A 357 15.28 -16.14 29.88
N PHE A 358 16.29 -15.69 29.13
CA PHE A 358 16.20 -15.38 27.70
C PHE A 358 15.87 -16.63 26.88
N SER A 359 16.56 -17.75 27.09
CA SER A 359 16.25 -19.04 26.47
C SER A 359 14.82 -19.49 26.79
N SER A 360 14.36 -19.35 28.04
CA SER A 360 12.98 -19.69 28.42
C SER A 360 11.94 -18.78 27.73
N ALA A 361 12.29 -17.54 27.39
CA ALA A 361 11.42 -16.63 26.64
C ALA A 361 11.45 -16.90 25.13
N LEU A 362 12.60 -17.28 24.56
CA LEU A 362 12.74 -17.64 23.14
C LEU A 362 11.90 -18.88 22.76
N LEU A 363 11.67 -19.81 23.70
CA LEU A 363 10.78 -20.97 23.50
C LEU A 363 9.35 -20.58 23.07
N ALA A 364 8.88 -19.37 23.38
CA ALA A 364 7.55 -18.91 23.01
C ALA A 364 7.40 -18.49 21.52
N PHE A 365 8.47 -18.53 20.73
CA PHE A 365 8.52 -17.96 19.36
C PHE A 365 8.66 -18.99 18.22
N ASP A 366 8.79 -20.29 18.55
CA ASP A 366 9.08 -21.41 17.64
C ASP A 366 10.25 -21.08 16.68
N LEU A 367 11.43 -20.88 17.25
CA LEU A 367 12.68 -20.63 16.53
C LEU A 367 13.45 -21.93 16.26
N ASP A 368 14.26 -21.90 15.20
CA ASP A 368 15.24 -22.96 14.98
C ASP A 368 16.40 -22.84 15.99
N GLN A 369 16.97 -23.99 16.37
CA GLN A 369 18.02 -24.05 17.39
C GLN A 369 19.26 -23.22 17.02
N ALA A 370 19.63 -23.12 15.74
CA ALA A 370 20.82 -22.37 15.33
C ALA A 370 20.62 -20.85 15.48
N THR A 371 19.42 -20.32 15.23
CA THR A 371 19.06 -18.93 15.56
C THR A 371 19.04 -18.70 17.07
N VAL A 372 18.52 -19.63 17.87
CA VAL A 372 18.55 -19.55 19.35
C VAL A 372 19.99 -19.51 19.87
N ASP A 373 20.83 -20.45 19.45
CA ASP A 373 22.25 -20.53 19.84
C ASP A 373 23.01 -19.25 19.44
N LYS A 374 22.75 -18.73 18.24
CA LYS A 374 23.31 -17.45 17.77
C LYS A 374 22.89 -16.28 18.67
N MET A 375 21.62 -16.18 19.04
CA MET A 375 21.13 -15.10 19.92
C MET A 375 21.71 -15.22 21.34
N ILE A 376 21.91 -16.43 21.85
CA ILE A 376 22.57 -16.67 23.14
C ILE A 376 24.04 -16.23 23.09
N LEU A 377 24.77 -16.56 22.01
CA LEU A 377 26.15 -16.11 21.80
C LEU A 377 26.26 -14.57 21.72
N GLN A 378 25.29 -13.90 21.10
CA GLN A 378 25.23 -12.44 21.06
C GLN A 378 25.01 -11.83 22.46
N GLN A 379 24.19 -12.44 23.31
CA GLN A 379 24.03 -12.00 24.71
C GLN A 379 25.29 -12.25 25.56
N GLU A 380 26.01 -13.35 25.33
CA GLU A 380 27.32 -13.58 25.97
C GLU A 380 28.37 -12.55 25.54
N GLU A 381 28.43 -12.21 24.26
CA GLU A 381 29.34 -11.19 23.72
C GLU A 381 28.98 -9.80 24.25
N TYR A 382 27.68 -9.47 24.30
CA TYR A 382 27.18 -8.25 24.92
C TYR A 382 27.62 -8.14 26.39
N ALA A 383 27.41 -9.18 27.19
CA ALA A 383 27.79 -9.18 28.61
C ALA A 383 29.30 -8.95 28.83
N LYS A 384 30.16 -9.55 27.98
CA LYS A 384 31.62 -9.30 27.98
C LYS A 384 31.91 -7.85 27.60
N SER A 385 31.23 -7.32 26.57
CA SER A 385 31.39 -5.95 26.09
C SER A 385 31.01 -4.88 27.11
N VAL A 386 29.99 -5.12 27.96
CA VAL A 386 29.62 -4.24 29.09
C VAL A 386 30.76 -4.14 30.11
N VAL A 387 31.33 -5.27 30.54
CA VAL A 387 32.46 -5.29 31.49
C VAL A 387 33.69 -4.62 30.89
N GLU A 388 33.98 -4.86 29.61
CA GLU A 388 35.06 -4.16 28.91
C GLU A 388 34.83 -2.64 28.81
N SER A 389 33.61 -2.21 28.49
CA SER A 389 33.25 -0.80 28.36
C SER A 389 33.40 -0.08 29.69
N LYS A 390 32.88 -0.67 30.78
CA LYS A 390 33.03 -0.12 32.13
C LYS A 390 34.49 -0.12 32.60
N ALA A 391 35.26 -1.19 32.37
CA ALA A 391 36.68 -1.19 32.69
C ALA A 391 37.48 -0.09 31.94
N LYS A 392 37.14 0.18 30.67
CA LYS A 392 37.72 1.29 29.89
C LYS A 392 37.29 2.67 30.43
N GLU A 393 36.07 2.79 30.93
CA GLU A 393 35.55 4.02 31.58
C GLU A 393 36.30 4.31 32.90
N GLU A 394 36.44 3.31 33.78
CA GLU A 394 37.18 3.47 35.04
C GLU A 394 38.69 3.70 34.81
N ALA A 395 39.29 3.05 33.81
CA ALA A 395 40.68 3.30 33.42
C ALA A 395 40.89 4.77 32.97
N GLY A 396 39.88 5.41 32.37
CA GLY A 396 39.89 6.85 32.10
C GLY A 396 39.90 7.73 33.36
N ARG A 397 39.39 7.22 34.48
CA ARG A 397 39.37 7.89 35.80
C ARG A 397 40.59 7.56 36.68
N VAL A 398 41.49 6.67 36.25
CA VAL A 398 42.55 6.08 37.10
C VAL A 398 43.39 7.11 37.86
N LEU A 399 43.80 8.23 37.23
CA LEU A 399 44.61 9.26 37.90
C LEU A 399 43.89 9.96 39.06
N ILE A 400 42.58 10.15 38.95
CA ILE A 400 41.75 10.74 40.00
C ILE A 400 41.59 9.73 41.14
N ARG A 401 41.15 8.51 40.81
CA ARG A 401 40.98 7.41 41.78
C ARG A 401 42.30 7.08 42.51
N MET A 402 43.46 7.12 41.83
CA MET A 402 44.79 6.97 42.44
C MET A 402 45.14 8.08 43.43
N LYS A 403 44.80 9.34 43.11
CA LYS A 403 45.00 10.49 44.01
C LYS A 403 44.10 10.39 45.23
N ASP A 404 42.86 9.98 45.05
CA ASP A 404 41.88 9.87 46.13
C ASP A 404 42.20 8.67 47.05
N ARG A 405 42.63 7.53 46.48
CA ARG A 405 43.15 6.37 47.22
C ARG A 405 44.45 6.69 47.98
N PHE A 406 45.32 7.54 47.43
CA PHE A 406 46.51 8.02 48.15
C PHE A 406 46.11 8.96 49.29
N SER A 407 45.25 9.94 49.01
CA SER A 407 44.84 10.97 49.97
C SER A 407 44.09 10.36 51.15
N THR A 408 43.14 9.45 50.89
CA THR A 408 42.40 8.74 51.93
C THR A 408 43.33 7.96 52.87
N LEU A 409 44.20 7.09 52.33
CA LEU A 409 45.12 6.27 53.14
C LEU A 409 46.23 7.08 53.84
N PHE A 410 46.59 8.25 53.31
CA PHE A 410 47.56 9.14 53.93
C PHE A 410 46.92 9.99 55.04
N SER A 411 45.73 10.55 54.80
CA SER A 411 45.05 11.50 55.70
C SER A 411 44.13 10.85 56.73
N HIS A 412 43.88 9.55 56.67
CA HIS A 412 43.09 8.81 57.65
C HIS A 412 43.91 7.71 58.32
N ASP A 413 43.47 7.27 59.50
CA ASP A 413 44.00 6.10 60.22
C ASP A 413 43.31 4.79 59.80
N ALA A 414 43.57 3.71 60.53
CA ALA A 414 43.02 2.38 60.24
C ALA A 414 41.51 2.28 60.50
N ASP A 415 40.97 3.14 61.37
CA ASP A 415 39.55 3.23 61.71
C ASP A 415 38.80 4.21 60.77
N SER A 416 39.46 4.65 59.69
CA SER A 416 38.99 5.65 58.71
C SER A 416 38.72 7.04 59.30
N MET A 417 39.28 7.36 60.48
CA MET A 417 39.17 8.68 61.10
C MET A 417 40.31 9.60 60.60
N PRO A 418 40.09 10.93 60.52
CA PRO A 418 41.13 11.87 60.08
C PRO A 418 42.38 11.82 60.98
N ARG A 419 43.52 11.51 60.38
CA ARG A 419 44.79 11.21 61.06
C ARG A 419 45.33 12.46 61.78
N VAL A 420 45.37 12.40 63.11
CA VAL A 420 46.04 13.40 63.95
C VAL A 420 47.53 13.12 63.99
N TRP A 421 48.35 14.08 63.57
CA TRP A 421 49.81 13.95 63.54
C TRP A 421 50.42 14.30 64.91
N THR A 422 50.86 13.29 65.68
CA THR A 422 51.45 13.47 67.01
C THR A 422 52.99 13.53 66.99
N GLY A 423 53.61 13.35 65.83
CA GLY A 423 55.06 13.40 65.64
C GLY A 423 55.78 12.08 66.00
N LYS A 424 55.01 11.01 66.20
CA LYS A 424 55.50 9.64 66.48
C LYS A 424 55.24 8.67 65.33
N GLU A 425 54.48 9.10 64.33
CA GLU A 425 54.09 8.31 63.18
C GLU A 425 55.24 8.23 62.16
N ASP A 426 55.53 7.03 61.62
CA ASP A 426 56.47 6.92 60.51
C ASP A 426 55.80 7.38 59.20
N ILE A 427 55.99 8.67 58.90
CA ILE A 427 55.53 9.33 57.67
C ILE A 427 56.07 8.61 56.41
N LYS A 428 57.27 7.99 56.45
CA LYS A 428 57.81 7.24 55.31
C LYS A 428 57.06 5.94 55.11
N ALA A 429 56.80 5.16 56.16
CA ALA A 429 56.02 3.94 56.09
C ALA A 429 54.57 4.22 55.62
N ILE A 430 53.92 5.25 56.16
CA ILE A 430 52.56 5.67 55.73
C ILE A 430 52.58 6.08 54.25
N THR A 431 53.57 6.88 53.82
CA THR A 431 53.71 7.27 52.41
C THR A 431 53.98 6.08 51.50
N LYS A 432 54.81 5.10 51.91
CA LYS A 432 55.10 3.88 51.13
C LYS A 432 53.83 3.02 50.99
N THR A 433 53.06 2.86 52.07
CA THR A 433 51.78 2.13 52.08
C THR A 433 50.74 2.80 51.15
N ALA A 434 50.51 4.11 51.30
CA ALA A 434 49.58 4.85 50.46
C ALA A 434 49.99 4.83 48.97
N ARG A 435 51.28 4.95 48.65
CA ARG A 435 51.79 4.81 47.27
C ARG A 435 51.57 3.39 46.72
N SER A 436 51.87 2.35 47.49
CA SER A 436 51.69 0.96 47.04
C SER A 436 50.22 0.63 46.74
N ALA A 437 49.28 1.15 47.54
CA ALA A 437 47.84 0.98 47.30
C ALA A 437 47.37 1.69 46.02
N SER A 438 47.85 2.91 45.74
CA SER A 438 47.52 3.59 44.47
C SER A 438 48.19 2.94 43.25
N LEU A 439 49.40 2.40 43.39
CA LEU A 439 50.03 1.60 42.31
C LEU A 439 49.31 0.27 42.07
N LYS A 440 48.74 -0.35 43.11
CA LYS A 440 47.91 -1.54 42.99
C LYS A 440 46.61 -1.28 42.23
N LEU A 441 45.92 -0.18 42.54
CA LEU A 441 44.77 0.31 41.74
C LEU A 441 45.14 0.47 40.25
N MET A 442 46.32 1.02 39.95
CA MET A 442 46.83 1.11 38.57
C MET A 442 47.11 -0.27 37.94
N SER A 443 47.68 -1.22 38.69
CA SER A 443 47.87 -2.62 38.26
C SER A 443 46.54 -3.33 37.95
N VAL A 444 45.50 -3.07 38.74
CA VAL A 444 44.15 -3.60 38.53
C VAL A 444 43.52 -3.01 37.26
N MET A 445 43.61 -1.68 37.05
CA MET A 445 42.95 -0.98 35.93
C MET A 445 43.71 -1.03 34.59
N THR A 446 44.99 -1.41 34.56
CA THR A 446 45.80 -1.39 33.32
C THR A 446 45.52 -2.53 32.34
N VAL A 447 45.02 -3.69 32.79
CA VAL A 447 44.69 -4.84 31.92
C VAL A 447 43.42 -5.53 32.37
N ILE A 448 42.56 -5.85 31.41
CA ILE A 448 41.29 -6.58 31.58
C ILE A 448 41.58 -8.09 31.64
N ARG A 449 41.34 -8.72 32.80
CA ARG A 449 41.79 -10.10 33.09
C ARG A 449 40.65 -11.12 33.10
N LEU A 450 39.87 -11.16 32.02
CA LEU A 450 38.77 -12.12 31.85
C LEU A 450 39.25 -13.56 31.61
N ASP A 451 40.42 -13.74 30.99
CA ASP A 451 41.00 -15.05 30.64
C ASP A 451 41.59 -15.85 31.83
N GLY A 452 41.66 -15.28 33.04
CA GLY A 452 42.25 -15.94 34.21
C GLY A 452 43.77 -16.11 34.18
N LYS A 453 44.47 -15.63 33.14
CA LYS A 453 45.93 -15.66 33.01
C LYS A 453 46.58 -14.72 34.04
N THR A 454 47.75 -15.12 34.56
CA THR A 454 48.51 -14.37 35.57
C THR A 454 49.55 -13.44 34.91
N ASP A 455 49.39 -12.13 35.06
CA ASP A 455 50.32 -11.14 34.52
C ASP A 455 51.48 -10.83 35.47
N LYS A 456 52.60 -10.34 34.91
CA LYS A 456 53.75 -9.83 35.70
C LYS A 456 53.71 -8.31 35.92
N ILE A 457 52.60 -7.66 35.59
CA ILE A 457 52.48 -6.19 35.48
C ILE A 457 52.61 -5.52 36.86
N GLU A 458 51.99 -6.05 37.92
CA GLU A 458 52.11 -5.49 39.27
C GLU A 458 53.56 -5.47 39.77
N ASN A 459 54.27 -6.58 39.56
CA ASN A 459 55.68 -6.70 39.90
C ASN A 459 56.53 -5.73 39.06
N SER A 460 56.22 -5.57 37.77
CA SER A 460 56.94 -4.61 36.92
C SER A 460 56.71 -3.15 37.36
N LEU A 461 55.48 -2.78 37.72
CA LEU A 461 55.14 -1.43 38.17
C LEU A 461 55.74 -1.12 39.55
N SER A 462 55.70 -2.08 40.49
CA SER A 462 56.27 -1.90 41.83
C SER A 462 57.80 -1.79 41.80
N LEU A 463 58.50 -2.63 41.05
CA LEU A 463 59.96 -2.53 40.83
C LEU A 463 60.32 -1.17 40.22
N SER A 464 59.69 -0.78 39.11
CA SER A 464 60.02 0.46 38.39
C SER A 464 59.68 1.75 39.15
N LEU A 465 58.59 1.78 39.93
CA LEU A 465 58.05 3.02 40.51
C LEU A 465 58.24 3.14 42.03
N MET A 466 58.64 2.07 42.73
CA MET A 466 58.96 2.14 44.17
C MET A 466 60.47 2.03 44.45
N GLU A 467 61.17 1.04 43.89
CA GLU A 467 62.57 0.79 44.22
C GLU A 467 63.53 1.87 43.68
N ALA A 468 63.17 2.49 42.55
CA ALA A 468 63.88 3.65 41.98
C ALA A 468 63.96 4.88 42.91
N SER A 469 63.23 4.89 44.04
CA SER A 469 63.30 5.96 45.04
C SER A 469 64.26 5.72 46.20
N ASP A 470 64.73 4.47 46.41
CA ASP A 470 65.65 4.10 47.49
C ASP A 470 67.14 4.06 47.02
N SER A 471 67.42 4.07 45.70
CA SER A 471 68.77 3.98 45.13
C SER A 471 69.56 5.30 45.13
N GLY A 472 69.87 5.81 46.31
CA GLY A 472 70.61 7.06 46.52
C GLY A 472 72.10 7.02 46.16
N GLY A 473 72.42 7.15 44.87
CA GLY A 473 73.70 7.72 44.40
C GLY A 473 74.77 6.76 43.87
N SER A 474 74.83 6.59 42.55
CA SER A 474 76.08 6.36 41.82
C SER A 474 75.93 6.71 40.34
N SER A 475 76.67 7.71 39.86
CA SER A 475 76.63 8.12 38.45
C SER A 475 77.52 7.22 37.58
N ARG A 476 76.94 6.18 36.98
CA ARG A 476 77.55 5.45 35.86
C ARG A 476 76.55 5.17 34.75
N SER A 477 76.85 5.70 33.56
CA SER A 477 76.07 5.53 32.35
C SER A 477 76.09 4.09 31.85
N SER A 478 74.92 3.50 31.67
CA SER A 478 74.68 2.35 30.80
C SER A 478 73.25 2.45 30.29
N GLN A 479 73.03 2.11 29.01
CA GLN A 479 71.76 2.36 28.32
C GLN A 479 70.68 1.37 28.77
N ILE A 480 70.00 1.68 29.86
CA ILE A 480 68.66 1.15 30.10
C ILE A 480 67.73 1.94 29.17
N LEU A 481 67.18 1.29 28.14
CA LEU A 481 66.00 1.82 27.47
C LEU A 481 64.88 1.87 28.52
N ASP A 482 64.34 3.05 28.77
CA ASP A 482 63.14 3.21 29.59
C ASP A 482 62.01 2.39 28.92
N PRO A 483 61.49 1.32 29.56
CA PRO A 483 60.52 0.43 28.93
C PRO A 483 59.15 1.10 28.67
N LEU A 484 58.92 2.29 29.23
CA LEU A 484 57.69 3.06 29.06
C LEU A 484 57.86 4.19 28.03
N ALA A 485 59.10 4.60 27.71
CA ALA A 485 59.42 5.64 26.75
C ALA A 485 59.43 5.16 25.28
N SER A 486 58.50 4.29 24.90
CA SER A 486 58.25 3.99 23.48
C SER A 486 57.60 5.21 22.82
N SER A 487 58.30 5.86 21.89
CA SER A 487 57.92 7.15 21.28
C SER A 487 56.62 7.15 20.46
N SER A 488 55.93 6.02 20.34
CA SER A 488 54.57 5.94 19.81
C SER A 488 53.57 6.77 20.62
N TRP A 489 53.73 6.85 21.95
CA TRP A 489 52.75 7.52 22.81
C TRP A 489 52.63 9.02 22.57
N GLU A 490 53.71 9.71 22.15
CA GLU A 490 53.65 11.14 21.82
C GLU A 490 52.95 11.37 20.47
N GLU A 491 53.16 10.50 19.48
CA GLU A 491 52.38 10.55 18.22
C GLU A 491 50.90 10.22 18.45
N GLU A 492 50.58 9.17 19.21
CA GLU A 492 49.19 8.83 19.54
C GLU A 492 48.52 9.92 20.38
N ALA A 493 49.24 10.56 21.30
CA ALA A 493 48.72 11.69 22.07
C ALA A 493 48.43 12.90 21.16
N ASN A 494 49.34 13.29 20.26
CA ASN A 494 49.09 14.39 19.31
C ASN A 494 47.95 14.06 18.33
N LYS A 495 47.86 12.82 17.84
CA LYS A 495 46.74 12.35 16.99
C LYS A 495 45.40 12.42 17.75
N ARG A 496 45.36 12.08 19.04
CA ARG A 496 44.14 12.07 19.87
C ARG A 496 43.73 13.45 20.38
N ASN A 497 44.68 14.33 20.69
CA ASN A 497 44.39 15.68 21.21
C ASN A 497 43.69 16.59 20.19
N ASN A 498 43.76 16.26 18.89
CA ASN A 498 43.04 16.97 17.83
C ASN A 498 41.57 16.53 17.65
N SER A 499 41.03 15.67 18.53
CA SER A 499 39.65 15.16 18.44
C SER A 499 38.57 16.13 18.95
N MET A 500 38.95 17.23 19.63
CA MET A 500 38.05 18.30 20.05
C MET A 500 38.39 19.66 19.41
N LEU A 501 38.53 19.66 18.08
CA LEU A 501 38.18 20.87 17.32
C LEU A 501 36.72 21.23 17.64
N PRO A 502 36.39 22.50 17.93
CA PRO A 502 35.00 22.91 18.06
C PRO A 502 34.22 22.56 16.78
N PRO A 503 32.90 22.27 16.86
CA PRO A 503 32.09 22.01 15.67
C PRO A 503 32.32 23.11 14.61
N PRO A 504 32.30 22.81 13.30
CA PRO A 504 32.66 23.80 12.27
C PRO A 504 31.87 25.12 12.35
N TRP A 505 30.59 25.06 12.78
CA TRP A 505 29.77 26.25 13.04
C TRP A 505 30.29 27.11 14.20
N ALA A 506 30.90 26.52 15.22
CA ALA A 506 31.48 27.22 16.37
C ALA A 506 32.83 27.86 16.00
N ILE A 507 33.65 27.20 15.17
CA ILE A 507 34.87 27.81 14.60
C ILE A 507 34.49 29.04 13.76
N VAL A 508 33.48 28.90 12.90
CA VAL A 508 32.95 30.01 12.09
C VAL A 508 32.33 31.12 12.97
N ALA A 509 31.60 30.77 14.03
CA ALA A 509 31.04 31.76 14.97
C ALA A 509 32.14 32.53 15.72
N ILE A 510 33.21 31.87 16.17
CA ILE A 510 34.35 32.52 16.82
C ILE A 510 35.13 33.41 15.82
N LEU A 511 35.20 33.02 14.54
CA LEU A 511 35.78 33.85 13.48
C LEU A 511 34.95 35.10 13.13
N ILE A 512 33.61 35.02 13.24
CA ILE A 512 32.70 36.12 12.89
C ILE A 512 32.44 37.07 14.07
N LEU A 513 32.23 36.55 15.28
CA LEU A 513 31.94 37.35 16.48
C LEU A 513 33.21 37.76 17.25
N GLY A 514 34.29 36.99 17.14
CA GLY A 514 35.43 37.07 18.05
C GLY A 514 35.22 36.24 19.32
N PHE A 515 36.33 35.77 19.91
CA PHE A 515 36.31 34.86 21.05
C PHE A 515 35.71 35.49 22.33
N ASN A 516 35.85 36.81 22.51
CA ASN A 516 35.41 37.51 23.72
C ASN A 516 33.87 37.66 23.75
N GLU A 517 33.27 38.15 22.67
CA GLU A 517 31.82 38.16 22.43
C GLU A 517 31.22 36.76 22.58
N PHE A 518 31.83 35.74 21.97
CA PHE A 518 31.34 34.35 22.03
C PHE A 518 31.28 33.82 23.49
N MET A 519 32.30 34.08 24.30
CA MET A 519 32.30 33.73 25.73
C MET A 519 31.29 34.56 26.54
N THR A 520 31.05 35.81 26.16
CA THR A 520 30.01 36.65 26.78
C THR A 520 28.60 36.12 26.47
N LEU A 521 28.40 35.61 25.26
CA LEU A 521 27.13 35.03 24.79
C LEU A 521 26.77 33.75 25.56
N LEU A 522 27.74 32.85 25.75
CA LEU A 522 27.55 31.60 26.51
C LEU A 522 27.40 31.83 28.02
N ARG A 523 28.02 32.87 28.57
CA ARG A 523 28.06 33.12 30.03
C ARG A 523 26.86 33.90 30.56
N ASN A 524 26.07 34.56 29.71
CA ASN A 524 24.87 35.30 30.12
C ASN A 524 23.60 34.70 29.46
N PRO A 525 22.73 33.99 30.22
CA PRO A 525 21.59 33.27 29.65
C PRO A 525 20.55 34.17 28.97
N LEU A 526 20.50 35.48 29.30
CA LEU A 526 19.58 36.41 28.65
C LEU A 526 19.83 36.57 27.14
N TYR A 527 21.09 36.53 26.69
CA TYR A 527 21.38 36.65 25.25
C TYR A 527 20.93 35.41 24.47
N LEU A 528 21.05 34.22 25.06
CA LEU A 528 20.54 32.97 24.47
C LEU A 528 19.01 33.01 24.35
N VAL A 529 18.30 33.51 25.38
CA VAL A 529 16.83 33.70 25.33
C VAL A 529 16.44 34.72 24.25
N VAL A 530 17.15 35.86 24.15
CA VAL A 530 16.87 36.88 23.11
C VAL A 530 17.11 36.33 21.70
N ILE A 531 18.20 35.59 21.46
CA ILE A 531 18.47 34.94 20.16
C ILE A 531 17.39 33.89 19.86
N PHE A 532 16.95 33.10 20.84
CA PHE A 532 15.89 32.12 20.67
C PHE A 532 14.55 32.78 20.30
N VAL A 533 14.18 33.89 20.93
CA VAL A 533 12.98 34.68 20.57
C VAL A 533 13.10 35.25 19.15
N ILE A 534 14.25 35.81 18.78
CA ILE A 534 14.52 36.31 17.42
C ILE A 534 14.42 35.17 16.39
N PHE A 535 14.94 33.99 16.70
CA PHE A 535 14.83 32.80 15.83
C PHE A 535 13.38 32.33 15.68
N LEU A 536 12.58 32.30 16.75
CA LEU A 536 11.17 31.93 16.68
C LEU A 536 10.36 32.94 15.84
N VAL A 537 10.59 34.25 16.01
CA VAL A 537 9.95 35.29 15.19
C VAL A 537 10.40 35.19 13.73
N GLY A 538 11.70 34.96 13.48
CA GLY A 538 12.24 34.74 12.13
C GLY A 538 11.64 33.51 11.45
N LYS A 539 11.49 32.40 12.16
CA LYS A 539 10.83 31.18 11.65
C LYS A 539 9.34 31.42 11.39
N ALA A 540 8.63 32.13 12.27
CA ALA A 540 7.22 32.49 12.07
C ALA A 540 7.03 33.36 10.83
N LEU A 541 7.91 34.34 10.61
CA LEU A 541 7.92 35.17 9.40
C LEU A 541 8.25 34.36 8.14
N TRP A 542 9.25 33.47 8.20
CA TRP A 542 9.61 32.60 7.07
C TRP A 542 8.44 31.75 6.59
N VAL A 543 7.67 31.17 7.54
CA VAL A 543 6.48 30.36 7.25
C VAL A 543 5.31 31.22 6.76
N GLN A 544 5.10 32.43 7.30
CA GLN A 544 3.97 33.29 6.91
C GLN A 544 4.18 34.08 5.61
N LEU A 545 5.42 34.30 5.18
CA LEU A 545 5.75 35.04 3.96
C LEU A 545 5.87 34.15 2.70
N ASP A 546 5.80 32.83 2.85
CA ASP A 546 6.06 31.81 1.81
C ASP A 546 7.24 32.20 0.90
N ILE A 547 8.41 32.34 1.52
CA ILE A 547 9.62 32.80 0.85
C ILE A 547 10.03 31.83 -0.28
N SER A 548 9.69 30.54 -0.15
CA SER A 548 9.92 29.55 -1.20
C SER A 548 9.07 29.81 -2.44
N GLY A 549 7.74 29.92 -2.29
CA GLY A 549 6.82 30.17 -3.41
C GLY A 549 7.03 31.54 -4.06
N VAL A 550 7.38 32.56 -3.27
CA VAL A 550 7.60 33.93 -3.76
C VAL A 550 8.88 34.07 -4.60
N PHE A 551 9.98 33.39 -4.25
CA PHE A 551 11.23 33.46 -5.02
C PHE A 551 11.25 32.61 -6.30
N CYS A 552 10.31 31.66 -6.48
CA CYS A 552 10.16 30.93 -7.76
C CYS A 552 9.91 31.87 -8.96
N ASN A 553 9.36 33.07 -8.73
CA ASN A 553 9.12 34.10 -9.75
C ASN A 553 10.34 35.02 -9.98
N GLY A 554 11.52 34.65 -9.49
CA GLY A 554 12.77 35.39 -9.67
C GLY A 554 13.06 36.41 -8.56
N ALA A 555 14.34 36.78 -8.45
CA ALA A 555 14.83 37.55 -7.30
C ALA A 555 14.29 38.99 -7.20
N LEU A 556 14.14 39.70 -8.33
CA LEU A 556 13.65 41.09 -8.32
C LEU A 556 12.17 41.19 -7.90
N PRO A 557 11.23 40.43 -8.50
CA PRO A 557 9.84 40.40 -8.03
C PRO A 557 9.70 39.90 -6.59
N GLY A 558 10.50 38.90 -6.19
CA GLY A 558 10.48 38.35 -4.83
C GLY A 558 10.79 39.40 -3.76
N LEU A 559 11.86 40.19 -3.94
CA LEU A 559 12.26 41.24 -2.99
C LEU A 559 11.23 42.39 -2.88
N LEU A 560 10.57 42.75 -3.98
CA LEU A 560 9.49 43.76 -3.98
C LEU A 560 8.21 43.24 -3.31
N SER A 561 7.87 41.96 -3.49
CA SER A 561 6.77 41.31 -2.78
C SER A 561 7.04 41.19 -1.26
N LEU A 562 8.27 40.85 -0.88
CA LEU A 562 8.69 40.76 0.51
C LEU A 562 8.66 42.11 1.22
N SER A 563 9.25 43.16 0.65
CA SER A 563 9.30 44.49 1.29
C SER A 563 7.91 45.08 1.58
N THR A 564 6.94 44.85 0.69
CA THR A 564 5.56 45.32 0.86
C THR A 564 4.75 44.47 1.87
N ARG A 565 5.06 43.17 2.02
CA ARG A 565 4.35 42.25 2.93
C ARG A 565 4.98 42.13 4.32
N PHE A 566 6.26 42.47 4.49
CA PHE A 566 7.00 42.29 5.74
C PHE A 566 6.41 43.11 6.90
N LEU A 567 6.28 44.43 6.73
CA LEU A 567 5.78 45.35 7.77
C LEU A 567 4.38 44.99 8.32
N PRO A 568 3.33 44.77 7.49
CA PRO A 568 2.02 44.40 8.02
C PRO A 568 2.03 43.02 8.72
N THR A 569 2.85 42.07 8.25
CA THR A 569 2.96 40.74 8.88
C THR A 569 3.62 40.83 10.26
N VAL A 570 4.73 41.56 10.37
CA VAL A 570 5.41 41.84 11.66
C VAL A 570 4.46 42.51 12.65
N MET A 571 3.70 43.51 12.20
CA MET A 571 2.75 44.23 13.05
C MET A 571 1.57 43.36 13.49
N ASN A 572 1.11 42.42 12.66
CA ASN A 572 0.06 41.46 13.02
C ASN A 572 0.54 40.41 14.02
N ILE A 573 1.78 39.93 13.90
CA ILE A 573 2.42 39.03 14.88
C ILE A 573 2.60 39.75 16.23
N LEU A 574 3.15 40.97 16.23
CA LEU A 574 3.30 41.78 17.45
C LEU A 574 1.95 42.06 18.12
N LYS A 575 0.91 42.36 17.33
CA LYS A 575 -0.44 42.58 17.87
C LYS A 575 -1.00 41.31 18.51
N ARG A 576 -0.92 40.15 17.85
CA ARG A 576 -1.34 38.87 18.43
C ARG A 576 -0.59 38.52 19.73
N LEU A 577 0.71 38.81 19.81
CA LEU A 577 1.50 38.60 21.03
C LEU A 577 1.08 39.54 22.17
N ALA A 578 0.72 40.79 21.86
CA ALA A 578 0.18 41.74 22.84
C ALA A 578 -1.24 41.34 23.30
N ASP A 579 -2.13 40.98 22.38
CA ASP A 579 -3.51 40.58 22.67
C ASP A 579 -3.56 39.29 23.53
N GLU A 580 -2.67 38.33 23.30
CA GLU A 580 -2.58 37.09 24.10
C GLU A 580 -1.94 37.36 25.48
N GLY A 581 -0.94 38.25 25.55
CA GLY A 581 -0.28 38.66 26.80
C GLY A 581 -1.13 39.54 27.73
N GLN A 582 -2.30 40.01 27.28
CA GLN A 582 -3.23 40.82 28.07
C GLN A 582 -4.43 40.04 28.64
N ARG A 583 -4.46 38.71 28.46
CA ARG A 583 -5.49 37.85 29.07
C ARG A 583 -5.24 37.69 30.58
N PRO A 584 -6.17 38.11 31.46
CA PRO A 584 -6.02 37.84 32.90
C PRO A 584 -6.16 36.34 33.18
N ALA A 585 -5.34 35.82 34.09
CA ALA A 585 -5.45 34.43 34.52
C ALA A 585 -6.81 34.17 35.18
N ALA A 586 -7.50 33.12 34.76
CA ALA A 586 -8.77 32.71 35.36
C ALA A 586 -8.53 32.12 36.76
N PRO A 587 -9.38 32.43 37.76
CA PRO A 587 -9.26 31.91 39.10
C PRO A 587 -9.61 30.42 39.16
N GLU A 588 -8.91 29.68 40.03
CA GLU A 588 -9.21 28.29 40.33
C GLU A 588 -10.62 28.14 40.92
N HIS A 589 -11.33 27.07 40.56
CA HIS A 589 -12.63 26.75 41.15
C HIS A 589 -12.60 25.35 41.76
N ASN A 590 -12.77 25.30 43.09
CA ASN A 590 -12.85 24.06 43.86
C ASN A 590 -13.94 23.13 43.32
N ARG A 591 -13.60 21.85 43.16
CA ARG A 591 -14.58 20.78 42.88
C ARG A 591 -14.35 19.60 43.81
N ASN A 592 -14.96 19.68 44.99
CA ASN A 592 -15.06 18.54 45.90
C ASN A 592 -16.13 17.53 45.43
N GLN A 593 -16.09 16.37 46.07
CA GLN A 593 -17.03 15.24 46.07
C GLN A 593 -18.44 15.50 45.52
N GLU A 594 -18.92 14.60 44.65
CA GLU A 594 -19.92 13.61 45.10
C GLU A 594 -19.98 12.37 44.17
N LEU A 595 -20.66 11.32 44.65
CA LEU A 595 -20.90 10.05 43.96
C LEU A 595 -22.34 9.97 43.44
N GLU A 596 -22.58 9.04 42.50
CA GLU A 596 -23.89 8.71 41.92
C GLU A 596 -24.51 9.84 41.04
N THR A 597 -25.45 9.60 40.12
CA THR A 597 -26.19 8.37 39.80
C THR A 597 -26.26 8.12 38.27
N LYS A 598 -26.62 6.91 37.86
CA LYS A 598 -26.93 6.51 36.46
C LYS A 598 -28.21 7.19 35.94
N SER A 599 -28.33 7.44 34.63
CA SER A 599 -29.51 7.07 33.78
C SER A 599 -29.53 7.73 32.38
N PHE A 600 -29.92 6.93 31.37
CA PHE A 600 -30.58 7.19 30.06
C PHE A 600 -31.05 8.63 29.70
N ARG A 601 -31.19 9.06 28.41
CA ARG A 601 -31.47 8.32 27.15
C ARG A 601 -31.19 9.15 25.86
N ASN A 602 -31.20 8.44 24.71
CA ASN A 602 -31.13 8.82 23.29
C ASN A 602 -31.63 10.22 22.83
N GLY A 603 -31.00 10.77 21.76
CA GLY A 603 -31.50 11.94 20.99
C GLY A 603 -30.89 12.08 19.57
N MET A 604 -31.46 11.37 18.59
CA MET A 604 -30.99 11.26 17.18
C MET A 604 -31.24 12.50 16.30
N ARG A 605 -30.30 12.84 15.38
CA ARG A 605 -30.41 13.51 14.02
C ARG A 605 -29.34 14.58 13.75
N SER A 606 -28.96 14.96 12.51
CA SER A 606 -28.78 14.27 11.20
C SER A 606 -28.40 15.29 10.09
N ASN A 607 -27.58 14.89 9.10
CA ASN A 607 -27.42 15.51 7.75
C ASN A 607 -26.73 16.91 7.65
N SER A 608 -26.06 17.30 6.54
CA SER A 608 -25.65 16.60 5.28
C SER A 608 -24.64 17.45 4.44
N SER A 609 -24.13 16.86 3.32
CA SER A 609 -23.66 17.51 2.05
C SER A 609 -22.47 18.51 2.11
N SER A 610 -21.28 18.26 1.52
CA SER A 610 -20.91 18.14 0.06
C SER A 610 -20.77 19.53 -0.62
N ASP A 611 -19.95 19.85 -1.64
CA ASP A 611 -19.17 19.17 -2.72
C ASP A 611 -17.93 20.06 -3.11
N ALA A 612 -17.13 19.90 -4.19
CA ALA A 612 -16.38 18.79 -4.83
C ALA A 612 -15.50 19.39 -5.99
N SER A 613 -14.87 18.55 -6.85
CA SER A 613 -14.27 18.92 -8.19
C SER A 613 -12.92 19.71 -8.21
N SER A 614 -11.94 19.55 -9.13
CA SER A 614 -11.58 18.50 -10.13
C SER A 614 -10.22 18.80 -10.88
N ASN A 615 -9.72 17.82 -11.67
CA ASN A 615 -8.72 17.88 -12.80
C ASN A 615 -7.19 17.93 -12.45
N ILE A 616 -6.23 17.20 -13.09
CA ILE A 616 -5.96 16.67 -14.48
C ILE A 616 -5.23 17.75 -15.35
N THR A 617 -4.14 17.52 -16.12
CA THR A 617 -3.66 16.34 -16.92
C THR A 617 -2.15 15.92 -16.71
N SER A 618 -1.36 15.63 -17.77
CA SER A 618 -0.06 14.88 -17.78
C SER A 618 0.86 15.18 -18.99
N SER A 619 2.19 14.98 -18.89
CA SER A 619 3.17 14.75 -20.01
C SER A 619 4.63 14.64 -19.48
N GLU A 620 5.70 14.42 -20.25
CA GLU A 620 6.05 13.39 -21.28
C GLU A 620 7.51 13.63 -21.75
N SER A 621 8.36 12.60 -21.87
CA SER A 621 9.66 12.59 -22.61
C SER A 621 10.34 11.20 -22.49
N GLY A 622 11.25 10.77 -23.36
CA GLY A 622 11.78 11.44 -24.57
C GLY A 622 13.07 10.79 -25.11
N ILE A 623 12.97 9.50 -25.49
CA ILE A 623 13.72 8.75 -26.54
C ILE A 623 15.05 9.37 -27.08
N GLU A 624 16.14 8.58 -27.12
CA GLU A 624 16.84 8.25 -28.38
C GLU A 624 17.78 7.02 -28.32
N TYR A 625 18.04 6.49 -29.52
CA TYR A 625 18.83 5.33 -29.98
C TYR A 625 20.28 5.25 -29.45
N SER A 626 21.00 4.11 -29.38
CA SER A 626 20.80 2.69 -29.77
C SER A 626 21.83 1.80 -28.99
N SER A 627 22.23 0.54 -29.26
CA SER A 627 22.16 -0.34 -30.46
C SER A 627 22.31 -1.86 -30.16
N LEU A 628 22.73 -2.64 -31.16
CA LEU A 628 23.01 -4.09 -31.21
C LEU A 628 24.43 -4.27 -31.83
N PRO A 629 25.15 -5.44 -31.72
CA PRO A 629 24.59 -6.79 -31.84
C PRO A 629 25.24 -7.96 -31.05
N ARG A 630 24.56 -9.13 -31.09
CA ARG A 630 25.07 -10.54 -31.12
C ARG A 630 26.31 -10.90 -30.28
N GLN A 631 26.24 -11.92 -29.42
CA GLN A 631 25.82 -13.29 -29.79
C GLN A 631 24.70 -13.88 -28.93
#